data_AF-A0A401ZE14-F1
#
_entry.id   AF-A0A401ZE14-F1
#
_cell.length_a   1.000
_cell.length_b   1.000
_cell.length_c   1.000
_cell.angle_alpha   90.00
_cell.angle_beta   90.00
_cell.angle_gamma   90.00
#
_symmetry.space_group_name_H-M   'P 1'
#
loop_
_entity.id
_entity.type
_entity.pdbx_description
1 polymer ?
#
loop_
_entity_poly.entity_id
_entity_poly.type
_entity_poly.pdbx_seq_one_letter_code
_entity_poly.pdbx_strand_id
1 'polypeptide(L)'
;MVESLPAPLLELVRRANEGNKEAIQAIENIARDILDQDDQRFYRVCEKLAPVLLRLEVRKVIESQPRYLPLPPQLSQFERDPVFLAARPVGRFWYRFDMYTLDDEGLEVVRTPRHFSRHAIFHYLDSVVRIPDVELHLEVPLSYRVGELVGWLSALATSQRDDAQAGMVMLSALVAPLLVTPAVHQSQATLPAGRRRAGRK
;
A
#
# COMPACT_ATOMS: atom_id res chain seq x y z
N MET A 1 -5.53 -3.41 20.19
CA MET A 1 -6.29 -4.32 21.08
C MET A 1 -7.26 -5.11 20.23
N VAL A 2 -7.10 -6.43 20.19
CA VAL A 2 -7.93 -7.36 19.42
C VAL A 2 -8.98 -7.91 20.38
N GLU A 3 -10.12 -7.22 20.49
CA GLU A 3 -11.28 -7.70 21.25
C GLU A 3 -12.55 -7.45 20.43
N SER A 4 -13.41 -8.43 20.18
CA SER A 4 -13.16 -9.80 19.78
C SER A 4 -14.21 -10.07 18.69
N LEU A 5 -13.81 -10.62 17.56
CA LEU A 5 -14.80 -11.26 16.68
C LEU A 5 -15.47 -12.38 17.51
N PRO A 6 -16.77 -12.66 17.33
CA PRO A 6 -17.40 -13.80 17.99
C PRO A 6 -16.54 -15.05 17.78
N ALA A 7 -16.35 -15.88 18.80
CA ALA A 7 -15.52 -17.08 18.72
C ALA A 7 -15.76 -17.93 17.44
N PRO A 8 -17.00 -18.08 16.94
CA PRO A 8 -17.25 -18.74 15.65
C PRO A 8 -16.61 -18.05 14.44
N LEU A 9 -16.64 -16.72 14.39
CA LEU A 9 -16.03 -15.92 13.32
C LEU A 9 -14.50 -15.93 13.40
N LEU A 10 -13.93 -15.93 14.61
CA LEU A 10 -12.48 -16.09 14.79
C LEU A 10 -11.99 -17.43 14.26
N GLU A 11 -12.71 -18.51 14.57
CA GLU A 11 -12.39 -19.85 14.08
C GLU A 11 -12.58 -19.96 12.56
N LEU A 12 -13.63 -19.32 12.02
CA LEU A 12 -13.85 -19.25 10.58
C LEU A 12 -12.70 -18.53 9.86
N VAL A 13 -12.26 -17.39 10.41
CA VAL A 13 -11.10 -16.63 9.89
C VAL A 13 -9.82 -17.43 9.98
N ARG A 14 -9.59 -18.16 11.08
CA ARG A 14 -8.42 -19.05 11.22
C ARG A 14 -8.39 -20.11 10.12
N ARG A 15 -9.51 -20.80 9.90
CA ARG A 15 -9.65 -21.83 8.86
C ARG A 15 -9.52 -21.25 7.45
N ALA A 16 -10.05 -20.06 7.20
CA ALA A 16 -9.89 -19.38 5.92
C ALA A 16 -8.42 -19.03 5.65
N ASN A 17 -7.67 -18.56 6.66
CA ASN A 17 -6.23 -18.32 6.56
C ASN A 17 -5.43 -19.61 6.32
N GLU A 18 -5.97 -20.77 6.70
CA GLU A 18 -5.39 -22.09 6.42
C GLU A 18 -5.75 -22.60 5.01
N GLY A 19 -6.51 -21.82 4.22
CA GLY A 19 -6.90 -22.16 2.85
C GLY A 19 -8.14 -23.05 2.76
N ASN A 20 -8.92 -23.17 3.84
CA ASN A 20 -10.16 -23.93 3.81
C ASN A 20 -11.22 -23.20 2.95
N LYS A 21 -11.62 -23.83 1.84
CA LYS A 21 -12.55 -23.25 0.85
C LYS A 21 -13.95 -23.00 1.41
N GLU A 22 -14.43 -23.87 2.30
CA GLU A 22 -15.75 -23.72 2.93
C GLU A 22 -15.77 -22.54 3.90
N ALA A 23 -14.68 -22.34 4.64
CA ALA A 23 -14.52 -21.19 5.54
C ALA A 23 -14.42 -19.87 4.76
N ILE A 24 -13.72 -19.86 3.62
CA ILE A 24 -13.67 -18.69 2.72
C ILE A 24 -15.08 -18.38 2.19
N GLN A 25 -15.78 -19.38 1.66
CA GLN A 25 -17.14 -19.20 1.13
C GLN A 25 -18.12 -18.74 2.21
N ALA A 26 -17.99 -19.26 3.44
CA ALA A 26 -18.82 -18.85 4.57
C ALA A 26 -18.57 -17.38 4.97
N ILE A 27 -17.32 -16.91 4.93
CA ILE A 27 -17.01 -15.49 5.16
C ILE A 27 -17.61 -14.60 4.06
N GLU A 28 -17.53 -15.03 2.80
CA GLU A 28 -18.13 -14.31 1.66
C GLU A 28 -19.67 -14.24 1.77
N ASN A 29 -20.31 -15.34 2.16
CA ASN A 29 -21.76 -15.38 2.37
C ASN A 29 -22.18 -14.51 3.56
N ILE A 30 -21.43 -14.54 4.67
CA ILE A 30 -21.67 -13.65 5.81
C ILE A 30 -21.51 -12.19 5.40
N ALA A 31 -20.51 -11.85 4.58
CA ALA A 31 -20.35 -10.49 4.07
C ALA A 31 -21.55 -10.07 3.21
N ARG A 32 -22.14 -11.00 2.45
CA ARG A 32 -23.33 -10.78 1.64
C ARG A 32 -24.60 -10.59 2.49
N ASP A 33 -24.84 -11.46 3.46
CA ASP A 33 -26.02 -11.40 4.34
C ASP A 33 -26.04 -10.16 5.25
N ILE A 34 -24.87 -9.54 5.48
CA ILE A 34 -24.74 -8.34 6.30
C ILE A 34 -25.11 -7.08 5.50
N LEU A 35 -25.03 -7.10 4.16
CA LEU A 35 -25.53 -5.99 3.31
C LEU A 35 -27.03 -5.72 3.53
N ASP A 36 -27.80 -6.70 4.04
CA ASP A 36 -29.24 -6.61 4.25
C ASP A 36 -29.65 -6.08 5.66
N GLN A 37 -28.72 -5.63 6.50
CA GLN A 37 -29.02 -5.12 7.86
C GLN A 37 -28.55 -3.69 8.11
N ASP A 38 -29.38 -2.93 8.85
CA ASP A 38 -29.16 -1.61 9.50
C ASP A 38 -27.73 -1.06 9.34
N ASP A 39 -27.58 -0.03 8.51
CA ASP A 39 -26.32 0.45 7.89
C ASP A 39 -25.11 0.49 8.86
N GLN A 40 -25.30 0.90 10.12
CA GLN A 40 -24.22 0.98 11.10
C GLN A 40 -23.66 -0.39 11.55
N ARG A 41 -24.46 -1.45 11.51
CA ARG A 41 -23.99 -2.81 11.79
C ARG A 41 -23.24 -3.36 10.58
N PHE A 42 -23.73 -3.07 9.38
CA PHE A 42 -23.07 -3.40 8.13
C PHE A 42 -21.66 -2.83 8.05
N TYR A 43 -21.52 -1.50 8.22
CA TYR A 43 -20.21 -0.84 8.17
C TYR A 43 -19.22 -1.41 9.19
N ARG A 44 -19.66 -1.66 10.43
CA ARG A 44 -18.79 -2.23 11.48
C ARG A 44 -18.31 -3.65 11.18
N VAL A 45 -19.07 -4.43 10.42
CA VAL A 45 -18.61 -5.76 10.01
C VAL A 45 -17.70 -5.66 8.79
N CYS A 46 -18.01 -4.81 7.82
CA CYS A 46 -17.11 -4.52 6.71
C CYS A 46 -15.74 -4.03 7.18
N GLU A 47 -15.67 -3.12 8.15
CA GLU A 47 -14.41 -2.67 8.76
C GLU A 47 -13.58 -3.83 9.34
N LYS A 48 -14.23 -4.86 9.87
CA LYS A 48 -13.55 -6.03 10.44
C LYS A 48 -13.16 -7.06 9.39
N LEU A 49 -13.96 -7.22 8.34
CA LEU A 49 -13.70 -8.19 7.27
C LEU A 49 -12.72 -7.66 6.22
N ALA A 50 -12.73 -6.36 5.92
CA ALA A 50 -11.88 -5.77 4.89
C ALA A 50 -10.38 -6.09 5.07
N PRO A 51 -9.78 -5.99 6.27
CA PRO A 51 -8.38 -6.36 6.47
C PRO A 51 -8.10 -7.86 6.30
N VAL A 52 -9.09 -8.73 6.51
CA VAL A 52 -8.96 -10.18 6.30
C VAL A 52 -9.00 -10.49 4.80
N LEU A 53 -10.02 -9.97 4.10
CA LEU A 53 -10.19 -10.14 2.67
C LEU A 53 -8.99 -9.58 1.91
N LEU A 54 -8.51 -8.39 2.27
CA LEU A 54 -7.31 -7.79 1.70
C LEU A 54 -6.08 -8.71 1.87
N ARG A 55 -5.88 -9.27 3.06
CA ARG A 55 -4.76 -10.20 3.31
C ARG A 55 -4.86 -11.47 2.46
N LEU A 56 -6.06 -12.01 2.28
CA LEU A 56 -6.29 -13.19 1.42
C LEU A 56 -5.97 -12.87 -0.05
N GLU A 57 -6.41 -11.72 -0.56
CA GLU A 57 -6.13 -11.32 -1.94
C GLU A 57 -4.65 -11.02 -2.19
N VAL A 58 -3.98 -10.34 -1.26
CA VAL A 58 -2.54 -10.11 -1.32
C VAL A 58 -1.77 -11.43 -1.26
N ARG A 59 -2.23 -12.40 -0.47
CA ARG A 59 -1.62 -13.74 -0.43
C ARG A 59 -1.73 -14.45 -1.78
N LYS A 60 -2.89 -14.40 -2.45
CA LYS A 60 -3.05 -14.93 -3.82
C LYS A 60 -2.07 -14.29 -4.80
N VAL A 61 -1.80 -12.98 -4.65
CA VAL A 61 -0.76 -12.30 -5.44
C VAL A 61 0.62 -12.89 -5.16
N ILE A 62 1.00 -13.05 -3.89
CA ILE A 62 2.32 -13.61 -3.50
C ILE A 62 2.50 -15.02 -4.05
N GLU A 63 1.49 -15.88 -3.87
CA GLU A 63 1.50 -17.27 -4.32
C GLU A 63 1.63 -17.40 -5.84
N SER A 64 1.16 -16.40 -6.61
CA SER A 64 1.34 -16.34 -8.07
C SER A 64 2.77 -16.03 -8.52
N GLN A 65 3.71 -15.80 -7.60
CA GLN A 65 5.13 -15.50 -7.85
C GLN A 65 5.35 -14.44 -8.96
N PRO A 66 4.77 -13.25 -8.80
CA PRO A 66 4.79 -12.25 -9.86
C PRO A 66 6.20 -11.69 -10.08
N ARG A 67 6.53 -11.39 -11.34
CA ARG A 67 7.74 -10.67 -11.70
C ARG A 67 7.57 -9.17 -11.49
N TYR A 68 8.50 -8.51 -10.82
CA TYR A 68 8.47 -7.06 -10.64
C TYR A 68 9.39 -6.37 -11.63
N LEU A 69 9.07 -5.13 -11.98
CA LEU A 69 9.96 -4.28 -12.78
C LEU A 69 11.28 -4.06 -12.03
N PRO A 70 12.41 -3.98 -12.74
CA PRO A 70 13.68 -3.62 -12.13
C PRO A 70 13.62 -2.19 -11.60
N LEU A 71 14.25 -1.96 -10.45
CA LEU A 71 14.35 -0.63 -9.86
C LEU A 71 15.39 0.23 -10.60
N PRO A 72 15.06 1.50 -10.91
CA PRO A 72 16.07 2.49 -11.30
C PRO A 72 17.11 2.69 -10.18
N PRO A 73 18.36 3.06 -10.51
CA PRO A 73 19.44 3.24 -9.52
C PRO A 73 19.07 4.15 -8.35
N GLN A 74 18.26 5.18 -8.59
CA GLN A 74 17.79 6.15 -7.60
C GLN A 74 16.94 5.50 -6.49
N LEU A 75 16.27 4.40 -6.82
CA LEU A 75 15.40 3.65 -5.91
C LEU A 75 16.07 2.37 -5.37
N SER A 76 17.31 2.06 -5.78
CA SER A 76 18.01 0.82 -5.40
C SER A 76 18.14 0.61 -3.89
N GLN A 77 18.18 1.69 -3.10
CA GLN A 77 18.23 1.61 -1.64
C GLN A 77 17.04 0.87 -1.01
N PHE A 78 15.89 0.85 -1.67
CA PHE A 78 14.69 0.17 -1.20
C PHE A 78 14.69 -1.34 -1.51
N GLU A 79 15.55 -1.82 -2.41
CA GLU A 79 15.49 -3.17 -2.96
C GLU A 79 15.55 -4.27 -1.88
N ARG A 80 16.24 -4.00 -0.78
CA ARG A 80 16.41 -4.93 0.35
C ARG A 80 15.55 -4.59 1.56
N ASP A 81 14.79 -3.49 1.52
CA ASP A 81 13.98 -3.08 2.65
C ASP A 81 12.78 -4.01 2.82
N PRO A 82 12.60 -4.67 3.98
CA PRO A 82 11.47 -5.56 4.23
C PRO A 82 10.10 -4.90 4.02
N VAL A 83 9.98 -3.60 4.32
CA VAL A 83 8.72 -2.84 4.19
C VAL A 83 8.39 -2.66 2.70
N PHE A 84 9.38 -2.27 1.89
CA PHE A 84 9.25 -2.22 0.44
C PHE A 84 8.85 -3.58 -0.13
N LEU A 85 9.57 -4.64 0.25
CA LEU A 85 9.33 -6.00 -0.24
C LEU A 85 7.91 -6.49 0.07
N ALA A 86 7.40 -6.18 1.28
CA ALA A 86 6.05 -6.53 1.72
C ALA A 86 4.95 -5.71 1.03
N ALA A 87 5.24 -4.48 0.60
CA ALA A 87 4.27 -3.60 -0.05
C ALA A 87 4.07 -3.88 -1.55
N ARG A 88 5.07 -4.44 -2.25
CA ARG A 88 4.94 -4.71 -3.70
C ARG A 88 3.75 -5.60 -4.08
N PRO A 89 3.43 -6.69 -3.35
CA PRO A 89 2.22 -7.47 -3.62
C PRO A 89 0.92 -6.67 -3.41
N VAL A 90 0.91 -5.73 -2.46
CA VAL A 90 -0.24 -4.85 -2.20
C VAL A 90 -0.52 -3.94 -3.38
N GLY A 91 0.51 -3.33 -3.97
CA GLY A 91 0.35 -2.52 -5.18
C GLY A 91 -0.19 -3.29 -6.37
N ARG A 92 0.27 -4.54 -6.56
CA ARG A 92 -0.28 -5.42 -7.60
C ARG A 92 -1.74 -5.77 -7.34
N PHE A 93 -2.12 -5.95 -6.07
CA PHE A 93 -3.51 -6.13 -5.69
C PHE A 93 -4.33 -4.90 -6.07
N TRP A 94 -3.91 -3.69 -5.70
CA TRP A 94 -4.65 -2.46 -6.03
C TRP A 94 -4.84 -2.28 -7.54
N TYR A 95 -3.80 -2.52 -8.33
CA TYR A 95 -3.94 -2.50 -9.79
C TYR A 95 -4.99 -3.50 -10.28
N ARG A 96 -5.02 -4.72 -9.74
CA ARG A 96 -6.02 -5.72 -10.10
C ARG A 96 -7.42 -5.27 -9.67
N PHE A 97 -7.52 -4.71 -8.47
CA PHE A 97 -8.76 -4.19 -7.91
C PHE A 97 -9.35 -3.07 -8.80
N ASP A 98 -8.51 -2.18 -9.33
CA ASP A 98 -8.92 -1.12 -10.28
C ASP A 98 -9.51 -1.66 -11.59
N MET A 99 -9.25 -2.93 -11.93
CA MET A 99 -9.81 -3.58 -13.11
C MET A 99 -11.19 -4.19 -12.88
N TYR A 100 -11.70 -4.18 -11.65
CA TYR A 100 -13.02 -4.68 -11.33
C TYR A 100 -14.01 -3.53 -11.18
N THR A 101 -15.22 -3.74 -11.66
CA THR A 101 -16.34 -2.81 -11.52
C THR A 101 -17.62 -3.62 -11.35
N LEU A 102 -18.71 -2.97 -10.98
CA LEU A 102 -20.03 -3.60 -11.03
C LEU A 102 -20.55 -3.49 -12.46
N ASP A 103 -21.31 -4.50 -12.90
CA ASP A 103 -22.06 -4.43 -14.15
C ASP A 103 -23.11 -3.30 -14.12
N ASP A 104 -23.76 -3.05 -15.26
CA ASP A 104 -24.72 -1.95 -15.41
C ASP A 104 -25.92 -2.07 -14.44
N GLU A 105 -26.19 -3.29 -13.96
CA GLU A 105 -27.25 -3.58 -12.99
C GLU A 105 -26.79 -3.48 -11.54
N GLY A 106 -25.47 -3.39 -11.28
CA GLY A 106 -24.91 -3.28 -9.94
C GLY A 106 -24.83 -4.62 -9.18
N LEU A 107 -25.05 -5.74 -9.86
CA LEU A 107 -25.25 -7.06 -9.25
C LEU A 107 -24.03 -7.96 -9.34
N GLU A 108 -23.24 -7.86 -10.40
CA GLU A 108 -22.08 -8.71 -10.63
C GLU A 108 -20.77 -7.93 -10.67
N VAL A 109 -19.73 -8.48 -10.05
CA VAL A 109 -18.36 -7.95 -10.16
C VAL A 109 -17.76 -8.43 -11.48
N VAL A 110 -17.67 -7.52 -12.45
CA VAL A 110 -17.10 -7.79 -13.77
C VAL A 110 -15.69 -7.21 -13.89
N ARG A 111 -14.84 -7.88 -14.67
CA ARG A 111 -13.49 -7.41 -14.97
C ARG A 111 -13.51 -6.54 -16.23
N THR A 112 -13.19 -5.27 -16.06
CA THR A 112 -13.12 -4.27 -17.13
C THR A 112 -11.70 -3.69 -17.20
N PRO A 113 -10.83 -4.24 -18.07
CA PRO A 113 -9.46 -3.74 -18.23
C PRO A 113 -9.45 -2.24 -18.55
N ARG A 114 -8.72 -1.46 -17.75
CA ARG A 114 -8.60 0.00 -17.94
C ARG A 114 -7.29 0.35 -18.62
N HIS A 115 -7.36 1.28 -19.57
CA HIS A 115 -6.20 1.96 -20.11
C HIS A 115 -5.91 3.21 -19.27
N PHE A 116 -4.67 3.38 -18.83
CA PHE A 116 -4.27 4.49 -17.97
C PHE A 116 -3.41 5.45 -18.79
N SER A 117 -3.86 6.70 -18.93
CA SER A 117 -3.02 7.73 -19.51
C SER A 117 -1.82 8.01 -18.61
N ARG A 118 -0.70 8.46 -19.20
CA ARG A 118 0.49 8.91 -18.44
C ARG A 118 0.16 9.98 -17.39
N HIS A 119 -0.83 10.82 -17.69
CA HIS A 119 -1.33 11.82 -16.75
C HIS A 119 -2.01 11.17 -15.54
N ALA A 120 -2.88 10.19 -15.75
CA ALA A 120 -3.52 9.44 -14.67
C ALA A 120 -2.49 8.67 -13.83
N ILE A 121 -1.50 8.05 -14.48
CA ILE A 121 -0.38 7.37 -13.80
C ILE A 121 0.37 8.37 -12.92
N PHE A 122 0.79 9.51 -13.47
CA PHE A 122 1.49 10.54 -12.70
C PHE A 122 0.68 11.00 -11.48
N HIS A 123 -0.61 11.27 -11.65
CA HIS A 123 -1.48 11.69 -10.55
C HIS A 123 -1.58 10.64 -9.44
N TYR A 124 -1.71 9.37 -9.79
CA TYR A 124 -1.72 8.28 -8.81
C TYR A 124 -0.38 8.19 -8.06
N LEU A 125 0.74 8.26 -8.79
CA LEU A 125 2.07 8.23 -8.17
C LEU A 125 2.26 9.42 -7.22
N ASP A 126 1.89 10.63 -7.65
CA ASP A 126 2.03 11.85 -6.84
C ASP A 126 1.15 11.80 -5.59
N SER A 127 -0.10 11.32 -5.69
CA SER A 127 -1.00 11.24 -4.53
C SER A 127 -0.52 10.27 -3.45
N VAL A 128 0.20 9.21 -3.84
CA VAL A 128 0.75 8.23 -2.90
C VAL A 128 2.11 8.70 -2.35
N VAL A 129 2.97 9.33 -3.17
CA VAL A 129 4.28 9.83 -2.72
C VAL A 129 4.14 11.09 -1.87
N ARG A 130 3.26 12.02 -2.24
CA ARG A 130 3.04 13.30 -1.57
C ARG A 130 1.69 13.28 -0.87
N ILE A 131 1.61 12.49 0.20
CA ILE A 131 0.45 12.48 1.09
C ILE A 131 0.28 13.90 1.66
N PRO A 132 -0.83 14.62 1.36
CA PRO A 132 -1.03 15.99 1.84
C PRO A 132 -1.25 16.07 3.35
N ASP A 133 -1.84 15.01 3.91
CA ASP A 133 -2.06 14.84 5.34
C ASP A 133 -0.74 14.49 6.05
N VAL A 134 -0.32 15.38 6.95
CA VAL A 134 0.95 15.25 7.69
C VAL A 134 0.93 14.06 8.64
N GLU A 135 -0.20 13.76 9.28
CA GLU A 135 -0.31 12.66 10.24
C GLU A 135 -0.20 11.33 9.49
N LEU A 136 -0.96 11.18 8.40
CA LEU A 136 -0.90 9.99 7.56
C LEU A 136 0.47 9.82 6.87
N HIS A 137 1.13 10.92 6.52
CA HIS A 137 2.48 10.90 5.95
C HIS A 137 3.52 10.29 6.90
N LEU A 138 3.36 10.52 8.21
CA LEU A 138 4.24 9.99 9.25
C LEU A 138 3.95 8.52 9.57
N GLU A 139 2.68 8.10 9.44
CA GLU A 139 2.27 6.73 9.71
C GLU A 139 2.66 5.74 8.60
N VAL A 140 2.76 6.19 7.34
CA VAL A 140 3.06 5.32 6.20
C VAL A 140 4.50 5.56 5.70
N PRO A 141 5.46 4.65 5.99
CA PRO A 141 6.85 4.82 5.60
C PRO A 141 7.02 4.99 4.09
N LEU A 142 7.93 5.87 3.66
CA LEU A 142 8.21 6.07 2.22
C LEU A 142 8.51 4.75 1.50
N SER A 143 9.25 3.85 2.16
CA SER A 143 9.58 2.52 1.64
C SER A 143 8.34 1.69 1.30
N TYR A 144 7.30 1.74 2.14
CA TYR A 144 6.01 1.09 1.88
C TYR A 144 5.36 1.67 0.63
N ARG A 145 5.28 3.00 0.56
CA ARG A 145 4.64 3.75 -0.54
C ARG A 145 5.33 3.48 -1.87
N VAL A 146 6.66 3.50 -1.88
CA VAL A 146 7.45 3.14 -3.06
C VAL A 146 7.24 1.68 -3.44
N GLY A 147 7.20 0.76 -2.47
CA GLY A 147 6.94 -0.65 -2.73
C GLY A 147 5.58 -0.89 -3.37
N GLU A 148 4.53 -0.27 -2.84
CA GLU A 148 3.18 -0.31 -3.41
C GLU A 148 3.18 0.20 -4.86
N LEU A 149 3.74 1.39 -5.12
CA LEU A 149 3.74 1.97 -6.47
C LEU A 149 4.54 1.12 -7.47
N VAL A 150 5.67 0.54 -7.06
CA VAL A 150 6.43 -0.40 -7.89
C VAL A 150 5.62 -1.66 -8.17
N GLY A 151 4.87 -2.15 -7.18
CA GLY A 151 3.92 -3.24 -7.33
C GLY A 151 2.86 -2.94 -8.39
N TRP A 152 2.20 -1.79 -8.26
CA TRP A 152 1.15 -1.33 -9.16
C TRP A 152 1.67 -1.17 -10.60
N LEU A 153 2.81 -0.47 -10.78
CA LEU A 153 3.45 -0.29 -12.10
C LEU A 153 3.90 -1.64 -12.71
N SER A 154 4.35 -2.58 -11.87
CA SER A 154 4.70 -3.94 -12.35
C SER A 154 3.48 -4.73 -12.84
N ALA A 155 2.30 -4.47 -12.29
CA ALA A 155 1.07 -5.05 -12.81
C ALA A 155 0.60 -4.32 -14.08
N LEU A 156 0.67 -2.98 -14.12
CA LEU A 156 0.40 -2.18 -15.32
C LEU A 156 1.24 -2.65 -16.51
N ALA A 157 2.51 -2.99 -16.31
CA ALA A 157 3.41 -3.45 -17.36
C ALA A 157 2.95 -4.73 -18.10
N THR A 158 1.96 -5.46 -17.56
CA THR A 158 1.35 -6.61 -18.24
C THR A 158 0.43 -6.20 -19.39
N SER A 159 -0.08 -4.96 -19.38
CA SER A 159 -0.97 -4.43 -20.43
C SER A 159 -0.43 -3.17 -21.12
N GLN A 160 0.36 -2.36 -20.41
CA GLN A 160 0.86 -1.05 -20.86
C GLN A 160 2.34 -0.90 -20.47
N ARG A 161 3.21 -1.68 -21.12
CA ARG A 161 4.64 -1.79 -20.76
C ARG A 161 5.37 -0.45 -20.81
N ASP A 162 5.19 0.31 -21.89
CA ASP A 162 5.92 1.57 -22.12
C ASP A 162 5.49 2.63 -21.09
N ASP A 163 4.19 2.71 -20.79
CA ASP A 163 3.67 3.65 -19.80
C ASP A 163 4.07 3.26 -18.37
N ALA A 164 4.14 1.96 -18.06
CA ALA A 164 4.68 1.49 -16.79
C ALA A 164 6.16 1.85 -16.61
N GLN A 165 6.96 1.75 -17.67
CA GLN A 165 8.37 2.17 -17.65
C GLN A 165 8.50 3.69 -17.48
N ALA A 166 7.69 4.48 -18.19
CA ALA A 166 7.62 5.92 -17.99
C ALA A 166 7.22 6.26 -16.54
N GLY A 167 6.25 5.53 -15.98
CA GLY A 167 5.83 5.65 -14.58
C GLY A 167 6.96 5.36 -13.58
N MET A 168 7.83 4.39 -13.83
CA MET A 168 9.00 4.12 -12.98
C MET A 168 10.00 5.31 -12.98
N VAL A 169 10.15 6.00 -14.11
CA VAL A 169 10.97 7.22 -14.20
C VAL A 169 10.31 8.36 -13.44
N MET A 170 9.00 8.56 -13.61
CA MET A 170 8.23 9.57 -12.86
C MET A 170 8.30 9.34 -11.34
N LEU A 171 8.13 8.09 -10.90
CA LEU A 171 8.27 7.69 -9.50
C LEU A 171 9.66 8.06 -8.97
N SER A 172 10.70 7.75 -9.73
CA SER A 172 12.08 8.09 -9.35
C SER A 172 12.28 9.59 -9.18
N ALA A 173 11.71 10.40 -10.08
CA ALA A 173 11.77 11.86 -9.99
C ALA A 173 10.96 12.42 -8.80
N LEU A 174 9.82 11.81 -8.47
CA LEU A 174 8.99 12.21 -7.32
C LEU A 174 9.66 11.87 -5.98
N VAL A 175 10.35 10.73 -5.91
CA VAL A 175 10.97 10.22 -4.67
C VAL A 175 12.34 10.85 -4.43
N ALA A 176 13.11 11.17 -5.47
CA ALA A 176 14.47 11.70 -5.33
C ALA A 176 14.60 12.87 -4.34
N PRO A 177 13.72 13.90 -4.33
CA PRO A 177 13.79 14.99 -3.36
C PRO A 177 13.58 14.56 -1.91
N LEU A 178 12.83 13.47 -1.67
CA LEU A 178 12.54 12.95 -0.33
C LEU A 178 13.70 12.14 0.26
N LEU A 179 14.62 11.71 -0.60
CA LEU A 179 15.81 10.95 -0.23
C LEU A 179 16.99 11.83 0.16
N VAL A 180 16.93 13.13 -0.16
CA VAL A 180 17.96 14.10 0.22
C VAL A 180 17.73 14.46 1.68
N THR A 181 18.49 13.83 2.58
CA THR A 181 18.53 14.21 3.99
C THR A 181 18.95 15.68 4.08
N PRO A 182 18.13 16.60 4.62
CA PRO A 182 18.63 17.91 4.96
C PRO A 182 19.71 17.72 6.03
N ALA A 183 20.90 18.29 5.82
CA ALA A 183 21.99 18.32 6.79
C ALA A 183 21.58 19.20 7.99
N VAL A 184 20.71 18.69 8.85
CA VAL A 184 20.30 19.35 10.09
C VAL A 184 20.62 18.36 11.20
N HIS A 185 21.60 18.74 12.04
CA HIS A 185 22.06 18.10 13.29
C HIS A 185 23.51 17.56 13.39
N GLN A 186 24.44 17.88 12.48
CA GLN A 186 25.88 17.75 12.75
C GLN A 186 26.57 19.08 13.09
N SER A 187 25.92 19.91 13.89
CA SER A 187 26.54 21.14 14.44
C SER A 187 26.15 21.38 15.90
N GLN A 188 26.23 20.34 16.73
CA GLN A 188 26.28 20.49 18.20
C GLN A 188 27.21 19.44 18.80
N ALA A 189 28.48 19.47 18.41
CA ALA A 189 29.52 18.71 19.08
C ALA A 189 30.87 19.41 18.98
N THR A 190 30.99 20.63 19.52
CA THR A 190 32.26 21.14 20.06
C THR A 190 31.99 22.34 20.95
N LEU A 191 31.77 22.08 22.24
CA LEU A 191 32.19 23.02 23.27
C LEU A 191 33.68 22.75 23.53
N PRO A 192 34.59 23.70 23.29
CA PRO A 192 35.81 23.78 24.05
C PRO A 192 35.62 24.76 25.23
N ALA A 193 35.95 24.24 26.39
CA ALA A 193 36.01 24.95 27.65
C ALA A 193 36.95 26.18 27.59
N GLY A 194 36.53 27.25 28.27
CA GLY A 194 37.44 28.16 28.97
C GLY A 194 38.10 29.26 28.16
N ARG A 195 37.55 30.48 28.24
CA ARG A 195 38.38 31.70 28.31
C ARG A 195 37.82 32.73 29.28
N ARG A 196 38.72 33.08 30.21
CA ARG A 196 38.68 34.02 31.34
C ARG A 196 37.81 35.28 31.13
N ARG A 197 37.05 35.61 32.18
CA ARG A 197 36.58 36.97 32.46
C ARG A 197 37.78 37.93 32.53
N ALA A 198 37.72 39.03 31.79
CA ALA A 198 38.51 40.23 32.03
C ALA A 198 37.69 41.46 31.60
N GLY A 199 37.54 42.43 32.50
CA GLY A 199 37.22 43.82 32.18
C GLY A 199 35.77 44.26 32.39
N ARG A 200 35.41 44.61 33.63
CA ARG A 200 34.48 45.72 33.90
C ARG A 200 35.33 46.96 34.16
N LYS A 201 35.06 48.05 33.42
CA LYS A 201 35.29 49.42 33.90
C LYS A 201 34.06 49.85 34.70
#